data_AF-A0A7C5DV57-F1
#
_entry.id   AF-A0A7C5DV57-F1
#
_cell.length_a   1.000
_cell.length_b   1.000
_cell.length_c   1.000
_cell.angle_alpha   90.00
_cell.angle_beta   90.00
_cell.angle_gamma   90.00
#
_symmetry.space_group_name_H-M   'P 1'
#
loop_
_entity.id
_entity.type
_entity.pdbx_description
1 polymer ?
#
loop_
_entity_poly.entity_id
_entity_poly.type
_entity_poly.pdbx_seq_one_letter_code
_entity_poly.pdbx_strand_id
1 'polypeptide(L)'
;GVASYGLQPSEEFYIDELMPVLTWKSVVSYVKKIKKGDSVSYGRTFIAPRNMTVATIPVGYGDGYNRGLSNKGEVLISGKRCRIIGRVCMDQFVVDVSHLPQKPKMGDEVVLIGTQGEENITAEELAKLLGTINYEITCAITSRVPRIYLRRENLT
;
A
#
# COMPACT_ATOMS: atom_id res chain seq x y z
N GLY A 1 -1.33 -16.61 -18.54
CA GLY A 1 -2.27 -16.51 -17.39
C GLY A 1 -1.58 -15.74 -16.27
N VAL A 2 -1.88 -16.00 -15.00
CA VAL A 2 -1.28 -15.26 -13.87
C VAL A 2 0.24 -15.25 -13.84
N ALA A 3 0.86 -16.38 -14.21
CA ALA A 3 2.30 -16.55 -14.21
C ALA A 3 3.01 -15.60 -15.18
N SER A 4 2.35 -15.16 -16.27
CA SER A 4 2.94 -14.15 -17.17
C SER A 4 3.03 -12.76 -16.56
N TYR A 5 2.36 -12.53 -15.42
CA TYR A 5 2.50 -11.33 -14.60
C TYR A 5 3.45 -11.55 -13.41
N GLY A 6 4.09 -12.72 -13.33
CA GLY A 6 4.99 -13.09 -12.25
C GLY A 6 4.31 -13.34 -10.90
N LEU A 7 3.01 -13.62 -10.93
CA LEU A 7 2.19 -13.88 -9.76
C LEU A 7 1.99 -15.39 -9.56
N GLN A 8 1.99 -15.84 -8.30
CA GLN A 8 1.84 -17.25 -7.98
C GLN A 8 0.40 -17.73 -8.23
N PRO A 9 0.19 -18.93 -8.80
CA PRO A 9 -1.16 -19.40 -9.11
C PRO A 9 -1.96 -19.82 -7.88
N SER A 10 -1.32 -20.39 -6.85
CA SER A 10 -1.92 -20.67 -5.54
C SER A 10 -0.82 -20.79 -4.46
N GLU A 11 -1.20 -20.97 -3.20
CA GLU A 11 -0.24 -21.28 -2.13
C GLU A 11 0.24 -22.74 -2.17
N GLU A 12 -0.58 -23.67 -2.67
CA GLU A 12 -0.26 -25.10 -2.77
C GLU A 12 0.63 -25.44 -3.98
N PHE A 13 0.57 -24.63 -5.04
CA PHE A 13 1.37 -24.81 -6.25
C PHE A 13 2.24 -23.59 -6.49
N TYR A 14 3.49 -23.69 -6.06
CA TYR A 14 4.48 -22.63 -6.18
C TYR A 14 5.37 -22.85 -7.40
N ILE A 15 5.60 -21.78 -8.17
CA ILE A 15 6.48 -21.78 -9.33
C ILE A 15 7.71 -20.94 -8.99
N ASP A 16 8.88 -21.58 -8.99
CA ASP A 16 10.16 -20.88 -8.85
C ASP A 16 10.39 -19.92 -10.03
N GLU A 17 11.19 -18.89 -9.82
CA GLU A 17 11.61 -17.91 -10.85
C GLU A 17 10.52 -16.95 -11.39
N LEU A 18 9.30 -16.97 -10.83
CA LEU A 18 8.33 -15.92 -11.15
C LEU A 18 8.78 -14.56 -10.59
N MET A 19 8.82 -13.56 -11.47
CA MET A 19 9.19 -12.19 -11.11
C MET A 19 7.98 -11.25 -11.30
N PRO A 20 7.36 -10.77 -10.22
CA PRO A 20 6.23 -9.85 -10.30
C PRO A 20 6.56 -8.62 -11.16
N VAL A 21 5.74 -8.34 -12.16
CA VAL A 21 6.00 -7.25 -13.13
C VAL A 21 5.27 -5.96 -12.80
N LEU A 22 4.41 -5.97 -11.78
CA LEU A 22 3.61 -4.83 -11.34
C LEU A 22 4.22 -4.20 -10.09
N THR A 23 4.36 -2.88 -10.10
CA THR A 23 4.58 -2.07 -8.91
C THR A 23 3.51 -1.00 -8.87
N TRP A 24 2.82 -0.87 -7.74
CA TRP A 24 1.84 0.18 -7.53
C TRP A 24 2.39 1.21 -6.55
N LYS A 25 2.62 2.42 -7.06
CA LYS A 25 3.17 3.54 -6.31
C LYS A 25 2.16 4.67 -6.14
N SER A 26 2.38 5.47 -5.12
CA SER A 26 1.75 6.76 -4.88
C SER A 26 2.78 7.69 -4.24
N VAL A 27 2.32 8.78 -3.62
CA VAL A 27 3.14 9.75 -2.91
C VAL A 27 2.52 10.11 -1.57
N VAL A 28 3.34 10.63 -0.67
CA VAL A 28 2.84 11.30 0.54
C VAL A 28 2.20 12.62 0.12
N SER A 29 0.88 12.76 0.33
CA SER A 29 0.15 13.99 0.01
C SER A 29 0.15 15.01 1.14
N TYR A 30 0.25 14.56 2.40
CA TYR A 30 0.24 15.44 3.56
C TYR A 30 0.82 14.73 4.79
N VAL A 31 1.51 15.47 5.66
CA VAL A 31 2.08 14.94 6.90
C VAL A 31 1.77 15.85 8.08
N LYS A 32 1.16 15.30 9.13
CA LYS A 32 0.83 16.05 10.35
C LYS A 32 1.17 15.28 11.62
N LYS A 33 1.29 16.02 12.72
CA LYS A 33 1.32 15.45 14.06
C LYS A 33 -0.12 15.37 14.60
N ILE A 34 -0.44 14.29 15.27
CA ILE A 34 -1.68 14.10 16.03
C ILE A 34 -1.35 13.81 17.49
N LYS A 35 -2.24 14.19 18.40
CA LYS A 35 -2.08 14.00 19.84
C LYS A 35 -2.72 12.67 20.28
N LYS A 36 -2.28 12.17 21.43
CA LYS A 36 -2.98 11.08 22.12
C LYS A 36 -4.48 11.42 22.26
N GLY A 37 -5.35 10.49 21.89
CA GLY A 37 -6.80 10.67 21.95
C GLY A 37 -7.44 11.20 20.65
N ASP A 38 -6.65 11.74 19.71
CA ASP A 38 -7.17 12.14 18.40
C ASP A 38 -7.66 10.90 17.63
N SER A 39 -8.82 11.02 16.97
CA SER A 39 -9.34 9.97 16.10
C SER A 39 -8.93 10.16 14.64
N VAL A 40 -8.71 9.07 13.91
CA VAL A 40 -8.34 9.10 12.50
C VAL A 40 -9.41 8.44 11.63
N SER A 41 -9.77 9.10 10.53
CA SER A 41 -10.71 8.64 9.50
C SER A 41 -12.14 8.39 10.03
N TYR A 42 -13.00 7.84 9.18
CA TYR A 42 -14.43 7.64 9.45
C TYR A 42 -14.70 6.64 10.57
N GLY A 43 -15.77 6.91 11.32
CA GLY A 43 -16.25 6.02 12.39
C GLY A 43 -15.32 5.92 13.59
N ARG A 44 -14.26 6.74 13.65
CA ARG A 44 -13.31 6.82 14.77
C ARG A 44 -12.75 5.45 15.15
N THR A 45 -12.54 4.57 14.16
CA THR A 45 -12.07 3.19 14.39
C THR A 45 -10.63 3.12 14.89
N PHE A 46 -9.88 4.22 14.78
CA PHE A 46 -8.55 4.38 15.34
C PHE A 46 -8.53 5.61 16.24
N ILE A 47 -8.05 5.42 17.46
CA ILE A 47 -7.75 6.47 18.44
C ILE A 47 -6.25 6.42 18.71
N ALA A 48 -5.57 7.55 18.57
CA ALA A 48 -4.13 7.62 18.76
C ALA A 48 -3.75 7.27 20.20
N PRO A 49 -2.98 6.19 20.45
CA PRO A 49 -2.60 5.79 21.82
C PRO A 49 -1.52 6.70 22.42
N ARG A 50 -0.83 7.47 21.58
CA ARG A 50 0.26 8.39 21.91
C ARG A 50 0.28 9.55 20.91
N ASN A 51 1.15 10.52 21.12
CA ASN A 51 1.44 11.50 20.08
C ASN A 51 2.11 10.80 18.91
N MET A 52 1.62 11.04 17.69
CA MET A 52 2.03 10.33 16.49
C MET A 52 2.27 11.30 15.34
N THR A 53 3.13 10.91 14.41
CA THR A 53 3.23 11.54 13.10
C THR A 53 2.55 10.63 12.08
N VAL A 54 1.67 11.19 11.28
CA VAL A 54 0.85 10.45 10.32
C VAL A 54 0.95 11.06 8.94
N ALA A 55 0.90 10.22 7.91
CA ALA A 55 0.95 10.62 6.51
C ALA A 55 -0.35 10.23 5.81
N THR A 56 -0.82 11.08 4.89
CA THR A 56 -2.00 10.83 4.06
C THR A 56 -1.54 10.40 2.65
N ILE A 57 -2.09 9.30 2.16
CA ILE A 57 -1.78 8.74 0.84
C ILE A 57 -3.01 8.92 -0.06
N PRO A 58 -2.89 9.54 -1.24
CA PRO A 58 -4.00 9.82 -2.14
C PRO A 58 -4.34 8.60 -3.00
N VAL A 59 -4.68 7.50 -2.33
CA VAL A 59 -5.22 6.27 -2.92
C VAL A 59 -6.36 5.80 -2.02
N GLY A 60 -7.45 5.34 -2.59
CA GLY A 60 -8.54 4.73 -1.83
C GLY A 60 -9.24 3.60 -2.54
N TYR A 61 -10.40 3.20 -2.02
CA TYR A 61 -11.17 2.11 -2.61
C TYR A 61 -11.74 2.45 -3.99
N GLY A 62 -11.87 3.74 -4.35
CA GLY A 62 -12.21 4.18 -5.70
C GLY A 62 -11.11 3.90 -6.72
N ASP A 63 -9.87 3.72 -6.28
CA ASP A 63 -8.72 3.35 -7.10
C ASP A 63 -8.50 1.83 -7.16
N GLY A 64 -9.28 1.07 -6.38
CA GLY A 64 -9.16 -0.38 -6.25
C GLY A 64 -8.47 -0.83 -4.96
N TYR A 65 -8.03 0.10 -4.10
CA TYR A 65 -7.36 -0.26 -2.85
C TYR A 65 -8.40 -0.65 -1.79
N ASN A 66 -8.58 -1.96 -1.60
CA ASN A 66 -9.74 -2.52 -0.93
C ASN A 66 -9.95 -1.97 0.50
N ARG A 67 -11.18 -1.56 0.80
CA ARG A 67 -11.55 -1.02 2.11
C ARG A 67 -11.30 -1.99 3.27
N GLY A 68 -11.29 -3.30 3.01
CA GLY A 68 -10.96 -4.35 3.98
C GLY A 68 -9.55 -4.25 4.56
N LEU A 69 -8.64 -3.52 3.91
CA LEU A 69 -7.29 -3.23 4.42
C LEU A 69 -7.26 -2.20 5.56
N SER A 70 -8.41 -1.59 5.90
CA SER A 70 -8.54 -0.65 7.02
C SER A 70 -7.99 -1.23 8.33
N ASN A 71 -7.07 -0.51 8.98
CA ASN A 71 -6.34 -0.91 10.20
C ASN A 71 -5.47 -2.18 10.08
N LYS A 72 -5.28 -2.74 8.88
CA LYS A 72 -4.56 -4.02 8.68
C LYS A 72 -3.44 -3.91 7.68
N GLY A 73 -3.69 -3.27 6.54
CA GLY A 73 -2.70 -3.13 5.47
C GLY A 73 -1.57 -2.18 5.85
N GLU A 74 -0.50 -2.28 5.07
CA GLU A 74 0.71 -1.47 5.20
C GLU A 74 1.11 -0.94 3.82
N VAL A 75 1.95 0.09 3.81
CA VAL A 75 2.63 0.60 2.62
C VAL A 75 4.11 0.78 2.95
N LEU A 76 4.97 0.89 1.94
CA LEU A 76 6.38 1.20 2.16
C LEU A 76 6.63 2.70 1.95
N ILE A 77 7.30 3.31 2.92
CA ILE A 77 7.80 4.69 2.85
C ILE A 77 9.23 4.69 3.37
N SER A 78 10.17 5.22 2.58
CA SER A 78 11.61 5.19 2.88
C SER A 78 12.13 3.78 3.23
N GLY A 79 11.61 2.75 2.56
CA GLY A 79 12.00 1.36 2.76
C GLY A 79 11.55 0.76 4.09
N LYS A 80 10.47 1.29 4.69
CA LYS A 80 9.89 0.83 5.95
C LYS A 80 8.38 0.67 5.83
N ARG A 81 7.85 -0.38 6.43
CA ARG A 81 6.41 -0.67 6.51
C ARG A 81 5.69 0.32 7.43
N CYS A 82 4.72 1.02 6.85
CA CYS A 82 3.90 2.02 7.51
C CYS A 82 2.44 1.55 7.51
N ARG A 83 1.93 1.22 8.70
CA ARG A 83 0.59 0.65 8.87
C ARG A 83 -0.52 1.66 8.63
N ILE A 84 -1.56 1.24 7.93
CA ILE A 84 -2.81 2.00 7.77
C ILE A 84 -3.50 2.14 9.13
N ILE A 85 -3.87 3.37 9.47
CA ILE A 85 -4.60 3.70 10.70
C ILE A 85 -5.95 4.35 10.35
N GLY A 86 -7.02 3.80 10.90
CA GLY A 86 -8.38 4.16 10.53
C GLY A 86 -8.84 3.47 9.24
N ARG A 87 -9.88 4.02 8.64
CA ARG A 87 -10.50 3.48 7.43
C ARG A 87 -9.85 3.99 6.16
N VAL A 88 -9.73 3.10 5.18
CA VAL A 88 -9.52 3.48 3.78
C VAL A 88 -10.78 4.19 3.26
N CYS A 89 -10.61 5.40 2.75
CA CYS A 89 -11.67 6.21 2.16
C CYS A 89 -11.72 6.00 0.64
N MET A 90 -12.59 6.75 -0.05
CA MET A 90 -12.75 6.61 -1.51
C MET A 90 -11.46 6.93 -2.26
N ASP A 91 -10.75 7.98 -1.85
CA ASP A 91 -9.60 8.52 -2.61
C ASP A 91 -8.34 8.68 -1.75
N GLN A 92 -8.38 8.30 -0.46
CA GLN A 92 -7.23 8.43 0.43
C GLN A 92 -7.30 7.50 1.64
N PHE A 93 -6.14 7.25 2.25
CA PHE A 93 -6.03 6.68 3.60
C PHE A 93 -4.87 7.32 4.38
N VAL A 94 -4.78 6.99 5.67
CA VAL A 94 -3.76 7.53 6.58
C VAL A 94 -2.90 6.41 7.12
N VAL A 95 -1.60 6.63 7.24
CA VAL A 95 -0.62 5.67 7.78
C VAL A 95 0.16 6.26 8.95
N ASP A 96 0.55 5.41 9.89
CA ASP A 96 1.48 5.77 10.98
C ASP A 96 2.92 5.80 10.46
N VAL A 97 3.57 6.96 10.56
CA VAL A 97 4.98 7.18 10.18
C VAL A 97 5.83 7.61 11.37
N SER A 98 5.32 7.43 12.60
CA SER A 98 5.98 7.89 13.82
C SER A 98 7.32 7.23 14.10
N HIS A 99 7.53 6.02 13.55
CA HIS A 99 8.72 5.20 13.79
C HIS A 99 9.82 5.44 12.74
N LEU A 100 9.53 6.21 11.68
CA LEU A 100 10.53 6.49 10.66
C LEU A 100 11.65 7.38 11.23
N PRO A 101 12.93 7.10 10.91
CA PRO A 101 14.05 7.88 11.42
C PRO A 101 14.03 9.32 10.93
N GLN A 102 13.51 9.55 9.72
CA GLN A 102 13.28 10.86 9.15
C GLN A 102 11.79 11.02 8.85
N LYS A 103 11.26 12.21 9.18
CA LYS A 103 9.87 12.53 8.87
C LYS A 103 9.71 12.63 7.34
N PRO A 104 8.73 11.92 6.74
CA PRO A 104 8.50 12.02 5.31
C PRO A 104 8.02 13.43 4.92
N LYS A 105 8.29 13.80 3.69
CA LYS A 105 7.88 15.05 3.05
C LYS A 105 6.76 14.79 2.06
N MET A 106 6.03 15.85 1.73
CA MET A 106 5.07 15.78 0.62
C MET A 106 5.81 15.45 -0.67
N GLY A 107 5.26 14.53 -1.47
CA GLY A 107 5.87 14.02 -2.69
C GLY A 107 6.78 12.80 -2.50
N ASP A 108 7.13 12.43 -1.27
CA ASP A 108 7.93 11.21 -1.03
C ASP A 108 7.20 9.98 -1.56
N GLU A 109 7.93 9.08 -2.23
CA GLU A 109 7.38 7.88 -2.85
C GLU A 109 6.80 6.92 -1.80
N VAL A 110 5.62 6.39 -2.11
CA VAL A 110 4.93 5.36 -1.34
C VAL A 110 4.72 4.14 -2.22
N VAL A 111 5.14 2.96 -1.78
CA VAL A 111 4.89 1.70 -2.51
C VAL A 111 3.76 0.93 -1.83
N LEU A 112 2.68 0.67 -2.57
CA LEU A 112 1.52 -0.08 -2.12
C LEU A 112 1.62 -1.57 -2.47
N ILE A 113 2.24 -1.86 -3.63
CA ILE A 113 2.60 -3.21 -4.09
C ILE A 113 3.97 -3.11 -4.76
N GLY A 114 4.92 -3.96 -4.38
CA GLY A 114 6.29 -4.03 -4.88
C GLY A 114 7.34 -3.72 -3.80
N THR A 115 8.57 -3.53 -4.27
CA THR A 115 9.76 -3.40 -3.41
C THR A 115 10.16 -1.96 -3.18
N GLN A 116 10.58 -1.63 -1.96
CA GLN A 116 11.27 -0.39 -1.62
C GLN A 116 12.37 -0.68 -0.59
N GLY A 117 13.63 -0.48 -0.97
CA GLY A 117 14.76 -0.91 -0.14
C GLY A 117 14.78 -2.43 0.00
N GLU A 118 14.88 -2.92 1.24
CA GLU A 118 14.87 -4.36 1.56
C GLU A 118 13.46 -4.91 1.82
N GLU A 119 12.46 -4.03 1.89
CA GLU A 119 11.07 -4.40 2.14
C GLU A 119 10.30 -4.60 0.83
N ASN A 120 9.32 -5.51 0.86
CA ASN A 120 8.46 -5.81 -0.28
C ASN A 120 7.04 -6.09 0.20
N ILE A 121 6.03 -5.55 -0.49
CA ILE A 121 4.61 -5.86 -0.28
C ILE A 121 4.07 -6.53 -1.54
N THR A 122 3.64 -7.78 -1.44
CA THR A 122 3.16 -8.54 -2.61
C THR A 122 1.65 -8.48 -2.75
N ALA A 123 1.14 -8.79 -3.95
CA ALA A 123 -0.30 -8.93 -4.16
C ALA A 123 -0.86 -10.12 -3.34
N GLU A 124 -0.09 -11.18 -3.17
CA GLU A 124 -0.38 -12.35 -2.34
C GLU A 124 -0.55 -11.95 -0.86
N GLU A 125 0.30 -11.07 -0.33
CA GLU A 125 0.19 -10.57 1.05
C GLU A 125 -1.13 -9.81 1.26
N LEU A 126 -1.48 -8.90 0.34
CA LEU A 126 -2.74 -8.16 0.40
C LEU A 126 -3.94 -9.09 0.25
N ALA A 127 -3.85 -10.08 -0.63
CA ALA A 127 -4.87 -11.10 -0.83
C ALA A 127 -5.14 -11.89 0.44
N LYS A 128 -4.08 -12.33 1.13
CA LYS A 128 -4.16 -13.03 2.42
C LYS A 128 -4.84 -12.20 3.50
N LEU A 129 -4.52 -10.90 3.60
CA LEU A 129 -5.18 -9.99 4.55
C LEU A 129 -6.68 -9.83 4.28
N LEU A 130 -7.09 -9.98 3.03
CA LEU A 130 -8.46 -9.81 2.57
C LEU A 130 -9.26 -11.13 2.47
N GLY A 131 -8.58 -12.28 2.61
CA GLY A 131 -9.20 -13.59 2.41
C GLY A 131 -9.57 -13.86 0.95
N THR A 132 -8.73 -13.43 0.01
CA THR A 132 -8.91 -13.61 -1.43
C THR A 132 -7.58 -14.05 -2.09
N ILE A 133 -7.49 -13.97 -3.42
CA ILE A 133 -6.35 -14.32 -4.27
C ILE A 133 -5.73 -13.07 -4.92
N ASN A 134 -4.43 -13.16 -5.26
CA ASN A 134 -3.64 -12.06 -5.88
C ASN A 134 -4.23 -11.52 -7.20
N TYR A 135 -4.96 -12.35 -7.96
CA TYR A 135 -5.71 -11.96 -9.15
C TYR A 135 -6.75 -10.89 -8.85
N GLU A 136 -7.53 -11.05 -7.77
CA GLU A 136 -8.54 -10.06 -7.40
C GLU A 136 -7.90 -8.75 -6.98
N ILE A 137 -6.73 -8.80 -6.33
CA ILE A 137 -5.97 -7.61 -5.93
C ILE A 137 -5.53 -6.82 -7.15
N THR A 138 -4.95 -7.48 -8.14
CA THR A 138 -4.42 -6.80 -9.33
C THR A 138 -5.50 -6.38 -10.31
N CYS A 139 -6.57 -7.17 -10.47
CA CYS A 139 -7.73 -6.80 -11.29
C CYS A 139 -8.58 -5.70 -10.67
N ALA A 140 -8.56 -5.52 -9.34
CA ALA A 140 -9.31 -4.45 -8.68
C ALA A 140 -8.77 -3.04 -8.97
N ILE A 141 -7.52 -2.90 -9.41
CA ILE A 141 -6.91 -1.60 -9.73
C ILE A 141 -7.72 -0.95 -10.86
N THR A 142 -8.42 0.14 -10.55
CA THR A 142 -9.40 0.73 -11.47
C THR A 142 -8.72 1.56 -12.56
N SER A 143 -9.46 1.92 -13.61
CA SER A 143 -8.96 2.78 -14.71
C SER A 143 -8.53 4.18 -14.27
N ARG A 144 -8.88 4.64 -13.05
CA ARG A 144 -8.43 5.92 -12.49
C ARG A 144 -6.92 5.95 -12.26
N VAL A 145 -6.30 4.80 -12.04
CA VAL A 145 -4.85 4.68 -11.82
C VAL A 145 -4.13 4.63 -13.17
N PRO A 146 -3.25 5.60 -13.51
CA PRO A 146 -2.50 5.55 -14.77
C PRO A 146 -1.53 4.37 -14.79
N ARG A 147 -1.37 3.73 -15.96
CA ARG A 147 -0.40 2.64 -16.16
C ARG A 147 0.82 3.18 -16.92
N ILE A 148 2.00 3.01 -16.34
CA ILE A 148 3.27 3.35 -16.96
C ILE A 148 3.98 2.04 -17.30
N TYR A 149 4.29 1.83 -18.57
CA TYR A 149 4.93 0.61 -19.05
C TYR A 149 6.44 0.83 -19.18
N LEU A 150 7.22 0.11 -18.37
CA LEU A 150 8.67 0.11 -18.48
C LEU A 150 9.09 -0.86 -19.58
N ARG A 151 9.79 -0.36 -20.59
CA ARG A 151 10.47 -1.20 -21.58
C ARG A 151 11.91 -1.41 -21.12
N ARG A 152 12.50 -2.54 -21.54
CA ARG A 152 13.83 -2.99 -21.11
C ARG A 152 14.96 -1.97 -21.36
N GLU A 153 14.77 -1.02 -22.28
CA GLU A 153 15.70 0.09 -22.57
C GLU A 153 15.64 1.24 -21.55
N ASN A 154 14.62 1.27 -20.69
CA ASN A 154 14.38 2.33 -19.69
C ASN A 154 14.60 1.84 -18.24
N LEU A 155 15.23 0.68 -18.06
CA LEU A 155 15.67 0.18 -16.76
C LEU A 155 17.06 0.75 -16.47
N THR A 156 17.12 1.99 -15.98
CA THR A 156 18.30 2.56 -15.30
C THR A 156 18.17 2.40 -13.80
#